data_AF-A8TMW9-F1
#
_entry.id   AF-A8TMW9-F1
#
_cell.length_a   1.000
_cell.length_b   1.000
_cell.length_c   1.000
_cell.angle_alpha   90.00
_cell.angle_beta   90.00
_cell.angle_gamma   90.00
#
_symmetry.space_group_name_H-M   'P 1'
#
loop_
_entity.id
_entity.type
_entity.pdbx_description
1 polymer ?
#
loop_
_entity_poly.entity_id
_entity_poly.type
_entity_poly.pdbx_seq_one_letter_code
_entity_poly.pdbx_strand_id
1 'polypeptide(L)'
;MSLLRRLLLEAGRRAAQNPELRRGAARIAGEVYGKVAPKIENAGRHVVETARQTSSEVRATDDPLGFARRFRDRLLPPEDDRR
;
A
#
# COMPACT_ATOMS: atom_id res chain seq x y z
N MET A 1 -8.48 -20.99 -3.73
CA MET A 1 -7.67 -20.23 -4.73
C MET A 1 -8.59 -19.91 -5.91
N SER A 2 -8.82 -18.63 -6.23
CA SER A 2 -9.76 -18.23 -7.31
C SER A 2 -9.19 -18.48 -8.71
N LEU A 3 -10.08 -18.67 -9.70
CA LEU A 3 -9.74 -18.88 -11.11
C LEU A 3 -8.89 -17.73 -11.67
N LEU A 4 -9.26 -16.49 -11.32
CA LEU A 4 -8.52 -15.28 -11.70
C LEU A 4 -7.07 -15.31 -11.22
N ARG A 5 -6.83 -15.74 -9.97
CA ARG A 5 -5.48 -15.83 -9.41
C ARG A 5 -4.61 -16.86 -10.14
N ARG A 6 -5.19 -17.99 -10.56
CA ARG A 6 -4.50 -19.01 -11.37
C ARG A 6 -4.13 -18.46 -12.75
N LEU A 7 -5.04 -17.74 -13.40
CA LEU A 7 -4.80 -17.12 -14.71
C LEU A 7 -3.71 -16.06 -14.65
N LEU A 8 -3.69 -15.21 -13.61
CA LEU A 8 -2.65 -14.21 -13.42
C LEU A 8 -1.27 -14.83 -13.15
N LEU A 9 -1.21 -15.90 -12.36
CA LEU A 9 0.03 -16.64 -12.11
C LEU A 9 0.56 -17.29 -13.40
N GLU A 10 -0.31 -17.90 -14.19
CA GLU A 10 0.05 -18.52 -15.46
C GLU A 10 0.49 -17.48 -16.49
N ALA A 11 -0.21 -16.34 -16.58
CA ALA A 11 0.19 -15.21 -17.43
C ALA A 11 1.57 -14.65 -17.02
N GLY A 12 1.82 -14.51 -15.71
CA GLY A 12 3.13 -14.10 -15.19
C GLY A 12 4.23 -15.12 -15.50
N ARG A 13 3.93 -16.42 -15.40
CA ARG A 13 4.86 -17.50 -15.74
C ARG A 13 5.23 -17.47 -17.22
N ARG A 14 4.26 -17.28 -18.11
CA ARG A 14 4.47 -17.15 -19.56
C ARG A 14 5.24 -15.89 -19.93
N ALA A 15 4.93 -14.76 -19.28
CA ALA A 15 5.67 -13.52 -19.46
C ALA A 15 7.14 -13.63 -19.01
N ALA A 16 7.44 -14.44 -17.98
CA ALA A 16 8.81 -14.68 -17.53
C ALA A 16 9.62 -15.55 -18.49
N GLN A 17 8.96 -16.47 -19.21
CA GLN A 17 9.59 -17.41 -20.15
C GLN A 17 9.79 -16.83 -21.56
N ASN A 18 9.07 -15.76 -21.92
CA ASN A 18 9.20 -15.10 -23.22
C ASN A 18 9.96 -13.76 -23.09
N PRO A 19 11.16 -13.61 -23.71
CA PRO A 19 11.99 -12.41 -23.57
C PRO A 19 11.32 -11.12 -24.06
N GLU A 20 10.49 -11.19 -25.10
CA GLU A 20 9.81 -10.01 -25.66
C GLU A 20 8.67 -9.55 -24.77
N LEU A 21 7.87 -10.50 -24.26
CA LEU A 21 6.82 -10.22 -23.28
C LEU A 21 7.42 -9.69 -21.97
N ARG A 22 8.59 -10.18 -21.57
CA ARG A 22 9.30 -9.71 -20.38
C ARG A 22 9.76 -8.27 -20.52
N ARG A 23 10.26 -7.85 -21.70
CA ARG A 23 10.62 -6.45 -21.98
C ARG A 23 9.39 -5.54 -22.00
N GLY A 24 8.30 -5.96 -22.66
CA GLY A 24 7.05 -5.20 -22.66
C GLY A 24 6.43 -5.05 -21.27
N ALA A 25 6.39 -6.14 -20.50
CA ALA A 25 5.90 -6.14 -19.12
C ALA A 25 6.78 -5.29 -18.19
N ALA A 26 8.11 -5.35 -18.33
CA ALA A 26 9.02 -4.51 -17.55
C ALA A 26 8.85 -3.02 -17.87
N ARG A 27 8.60 -2.67 -19.13
CA ARG A 27 8.30 -1.29 -19.54
C ARG A 27 7.00 -0.79 -18.93
N ILE A 28 5.91 -1.55 -19.06
CA ILE A 28 4.61 -1.21 -18.48
C ILE A 28 4.71 -1.11 -16.96
N ALA A 29 5.40 -2.07 -16.32
CA ALA A 29 5.64 -2.04 -14.89
C ALA A 29 6.46 -0.80 -14.47
N GLY A 30 7.46 -0.39 -15.24
CA GLY A 30 8.24 0.82 -15.01
C GLY A 30 7.42 2.10 -15.18
N GLU A 31 6.60 2.19 -16.22
CA GLU A 31 5.70 3.34 -16.46
C GLU A 31 4.61 3.47 -15.38
N VAL A 32 4.04 2.33 -14.97
CA VAL A 32 3.08 2.29 -13.86
C VAL A 32 3.80 2.66 -12.56
N TYR A 33 4.93 2.01 -12.25
CA TYR A 33 5.71 2.30 -11.04
C TYR A 33 6.09 3.76 -10.96
N GLY A 34 6.58 4.40 -12.04
CA GLY A 34 6.89 5.84 -12.03
C GLY A 34 5.69 6.73 -11.68
N LYS A 35 4.47 6.31 -12.02
CA LYS A 35 3.23 7.04 -11.68
C LYS A 35 2.75 6.76 -10.25
N VAL A 36 2.92 5.55 -9.74
CA VAL A 36 2.43 5.16 -8.40
C VAL A 36 3.46 5.37 -7.30
N ALA A 37 4.76 5.27 -7.60
CA ALA A 37 5.87 5.46 -6.66
C ALA A 37 5.73 6.76 -5.85
N PRO A 38 5.54 7.95 -6.45
CA PRO A 38 5.39 9.17 -5.65
C PRO A 38 4.14 9.15 -4.76
N LYS A 39 3.05 8.50 -5.20
CA LYS A 39 1.83 8.34 -4.37
C LYS A 39 2.06 7.39 -3.19
N ILE A 40 2.76 6.29 -3.43
CA ILE A 40 3.13 5.30 -2.40
C ILE A 40 4.11 5.92 -1.40
N GLU A 41 5.13 6.63 -1.87
CA GLU A 41 6.08 7.35 -1.01
C GLU A 41 5.39 8.43 -0.19
N ASN A 42 4.49 9.21 -0.78
CA ASN A 42 3.72 10.21 -0.05
C ASN A 42 2.82 9.57 1.01
N ALA A 43 2.15 8.46 0.68
CA ALA A 43 1.36 7.69 1.64
C ALA A 43 2.24 7.14 2.78
N GLY A 44 3.43 6.62 2.46
CA GLY A 44 4.40 6.15 3.44
C GLY A 44 4.89 7.26 4.37
N ARG A 45 5.24 8.43 3.80
CA ARG A 45 5.60 9.63 4.58
C ARG A 45 4.48 10.03 5.54
N HIS A 46 3.24 10.06 5.03
CA HIS A 46 2.07 10.39 5.84
C HIS A 46 1.85 9.39 6.99
N VAL A 47 1.94 8.08 6.73
CA VAL A 47 1.85 7.03 7.76
C VAL A 47 2.88 7.23 8.86
N VAL A 48 4.14 7.49 8.48
CA VAL A 48 5.25 7.69 9.44
C VAL A 48 5.04 8.96 10.25
N GLU A 49 4.61 10.05 9.61
CA GLU A 49 4.32 11.31 10.29
C GLU A 49 3.17 11.15 11.29
N THR A 50 2.08 10.50 10.89
CA THR A 50 0.94 10.20 11.76
C THR A 50 1.34 9.32 12.94
N ALA A 51 2.22 8.32 12.73
CA ALA A 51 2.75 7.50 13.82
C ALA A 51 3.59 8.33 14.80
N ARG A 52 4.42 9.24 14.29
CA ARG A 52 5.25 10.14 15.11
C ARG A 52 4.39 11.09 15.94
N GLN A 53 3.38 11.71 15.34
CA GLN A 53 2.43 12.59 16.02
C GLN A 53 1.59 11.85 17.07
N THR A 54 1.18 10.61 16.77
CA THR A 54 0.43 9.80 17.74
C THR A 54 1.33 9.43 18.93
N SER A 55 2.59 9.08 18.65
CA SER A 55 3.58 8.70 19.67
C SER A 55 3.97 9.85 20.60
N SER A 56 3.84 11.12 20.16
CA SER A 56 4.08 12.29 21.02
C SER A 56 2.97 12.52 22.05
N GLU A 57 1.81 11.88 21.90
CA GLU A 57 0.66 12.04 22.81
C GLU A 57 0.38 10.79 23.63
N VAL A 58 0.53 9.62 23.01
CA VAL A 58 0.33 8.31 23.65
C VAL A 58 1.48 7.42 23.26
N ARG A 59 2.20 6.90 24.25
CA ARG A 59 3.19 5.86 23.98
C ARG A 59 2.49 4.54 23.77
N ALA A 60 2.77 3.89 22.63
CA ALA A 60 2.22 2.57 22.33
C ALA A 60 2.60 1.49 23.36
N THR A 61 3.69 1.69 24.12
CA THR A 61 4.11 0.80 25.21
C THR A 61 3.25 0.93 26.45
N ASP A 62 2.68 2.11 26.68
CA ASP A 62 1.96 2.46 27.91
C ASP A 62 0.45 2.29 27.70
N ASP A 63 -0.06 2.62 26.51
CA ASP A 63 -1.43 2.35 26.07
C ASP A 63 -1.48 1.97 24.58
N PRO A 64 -1.33 0.67 24.27
CA PRO A 64 -1.33 0.17 22.89
C PRO A 64 -2.67 0.40 22.17
N LEU A 65 -3.79 0.29 22.89
CA LEU A 65 -5.13 0.41 22.32
C LEU A 65 -5.50 1.87 22.03
N GLY A 66 -5.16 2.79 22.95
CA GLY A 66 -5.33 4.22 22.75
C GLY A 66 -4.44 4.76 21.63
N PHE A 67 -3.21 4.25 21.52
CA PHE A 67 -2.34 4.55 20.38
C PHE A 67 -2.99 4.10 19.06
N ALA A 68 -3.41 2.84 18.96
CA ALA A 68 -3.99 2.29 17.73
C ALA A 68 -5.25 3.05 17.28
N ARG A 69 -6.13 3.40 18.23
CA ARG A 69 -7.36 4.16 17.95
C ARG A 69 -7.03 5.56 17.41
N ARG A 70 -6.17 6.32 18.09
CA ARG A 70 -5.79 7.67 17.64
C ARG A 70 -5.00 7.67 16.34
N PHE A 71 -4.12 6.68 16.17
CA PHE A 71 -3.38 6.49 14.94
C PHE A 71 -4.33 6.26 13.76
N ARG A 72 -5.31 5.37 13.92
CA ARG A 72 -6.35 5.11 12.91
C ARG A 72 -7.18 6.35 12.61
N ASP A 73 -7.67 7.02 13.65
CA ASP A 73 -8.55 8.19 13.51
C ASP A 73 -7.84 9.37 12.82
N ARG A 74 -6.50 9.41 12.84
CA ARG A 74 -5.69 10.39 12.09
C ARG A 74 -5.28 9.92 10.70
N LEU A 75 -5.02 8.63 10.55
CA LEU A 75 -4.54 8.05 9.30
C LEU A 75 -5.65 7.97 8.26
N LEU A 76 -6.87 7.69 8.71
CA LEU A 76 -8.02 7.54 7.84
C LEU A 76 -8.90 8.79 7.95
N PRO A 77 -9.49 9.25 6.84
CA PRO A 77 -10.56 10.25 6.94
C PRO A 77 -11.67 9.71 7.85
N PRO A 78 -12.40 10.60 8.56
CA PRO A 78 -13.52 10.17 9.39
C PRO A 78 -14.45 9.31 8.53
N GLU A 79 -14.86 8.16 9.07
CA GLU A 79 -15.87 7.34 8.42
C GLU A 79 -17.09 8.24 8.24
N ASP A 80 -17.39 8.55 6.98
CA ASP A 80 -18.57 9.31 6.60
C ASP A 80 -19.75 8.41 7.00
N ASP A 81 -20.28 8.63 8.20
CA ASP A 81 -21.52 8.06 8.74
C ASP A 81 -22.69 8.59 7.88
N ARG A 82 -22.70 8.28 6.58
CA ARG A 82 -23.85 8.45 5.71
C ARG A 82 -24.79 7.29 5.96
N ARG A 83 -25.54 7.42 7.06
CA ARG A 83 -26.88 6.85 7.20
C ARG A 83 -27.84 7.45 6.18
#